data_AF-A0A954BMR0-F1
#
_entry.id   AF-A0A954BMR0-F1
#
_cell.length_a   1.000
_cell.length_b   1.000
_cell.length_c   1.000
_cell.angle_alpha   90.00
_cell.angle_beta   90.00
_cell.angle_gamma   90.00
#
_symmetry.space_group_name_H-M   'P 1'
#
loop_
_entity.id
_entity.type
_entity.pdbx_description
1 polymer ?
#
loop_
_entity_poly.entity_id
_entity_poly.type
_entity_poly.pdbx_seq_one_letter_code
_entity_poly.pdbx_strand_id
1 'polypeptide(L)'
;VNGIATRSNDTNSLGIFASLTYDVTDRLTVSGGARWTDEEKAFVVERTLSPFGAGPLGPIADKVSDDQVSWDTSATYKVNDNLNAYARIAKGFRGPSAQGRLVFGDTVSTAKSETVLSYETGVKSELFDQRLRVNADVYYYELKDQQLTIVGGINNTVALFNADKGEGYGFEADVEAAPAENLLLTGGLSYNHTEIKDPVLLAPGCGGGCTVLDPPVYDTDGTTLLGYNISGNSFPNAPEWIANATARYSVPVQFGEFYAFTDWAYKGDTNFFLYDSVEFGQKGYWEGGLKVGYKSDRGYDASVFVRNILDEDALTGAIDFNNLTGFVNEPRTYGVQIRWDF
;
A
#
# COMPACT_ATOMS: atom_id res chain seq x y z
N VAL A 1 -23.64 11.85 20.98
CA VAL A 1 -24.97 11.33 20.56
C VAL A 1 -24.71 10.16 19.63
N ASN A 2 -25.51 9.09 19.72
CA ASN A 2 -25.32 7.91 18.87
C ASN A 2 -25.95 8.14 17.48
N GLY A 3 -25.35 7.58 16.44
CA GLY A 3 -25.90 7.53 15.08
C GLY A 3 -26.10 6.08 14.65
N ILE A 4 -27.13 5.80 13.86
CA ILE A 4 -27.46 4.48 13.33
C ILE A 4 -27.74 4.61 11.84
N ALA A 5 -26.92 3.92 11.04
CA ALA A 5 -27.16 3.69 9.63
C ALA A 5 -26.94 2.21 9.33
N THR A 6 -27.77 1.63 8.47
CA THR A 6 -27.63 0.25 8.02
C THR A 6 -27.24 0.23 6.55
N ARG A 7 -26.45 -0.77 6.17
CA ARG A 7 -25.99 -0.99 4.80
C ARG A 7 -26.06 -2.48 4.51
N SER A 8 -26.71 -2.83 3.41
CA SER A 8 -26.66 -4.15 2.80
C SER A 8 -25.95 -4.03 1.46
N ASN A 9 -25.06 -4.97 1.14
CA ASN A 9 -24.47 -5.10 -0.19
C ASN A 9 -24.58 -6.55 -0.65
N ASP A 10 -24.95 -6.73 -1.90
CA ASP A 10 -24.90 -7.99 -2.63
C ASP A 10 -23.89 -7.83 -3.77
N THR A 11 -23.08 -8.85 -4.02
CA THR A 11 -22.06 -8.83 -5.07
C THR A 11 -22.10 -10.14 -5.83
N ASN A 12 -22.36 -10.05 -7.12
CA ASN A 12 -22.33 -11.16 -8.05
C ASN A 12 -21.16 -10.98 -9.01
N SER A 13 -20.34 -12.01 -9.15
CA SER A 13 -19.23 -12.01 -10.10
C SER A 13 -19.13 -13.34 -10.83
N LEU A 14 -18.97 -13.25 -12.15
CA LEU A 14 -18.66 -14.38 -13.02
C LEU A 14 -17.30 -14.11 -13.69
N GLY A 15 -16.42 -15.11 -13.73
CA GLY A 15 -15.15 -15.00 -14.42
C GLY A 15 -14.74 -16.24 -15.19
N ILE A 16 -14.19 -16.03 -16.38
CA ILE A 16 -13.67 -17.07 -17.26
C ILE A 16 -12.21 -16.73 -17.55
N PHE A 17 -11.31 -17.71 -17.39
CA PHE A 17 -9.87 -17.48 -17.54
C PHE A 17 -9.17 -18.64 -18.27
N ALA A 18 -8.04 -18.32 -18.88
CA ALA A 18 -7.11 -19.28 -19.46
C ALA A 18 -5.68 -18.76 -19.31
N SER A 19 -4.73 -19.68 -19.16
CA SER A 19 -3.31 -19.39 -19.07
C SER A 19 -2.51 -20.45 -19.81
N LEU A 20 -1.48 -20.03 -20.53
CA LEU A 20 -0.56 -20.87 -21.27
C LEU A 20 0.87 -20.49 -20.93
N THR A 21 1.70 -21.49 -20.68
CA THR A 21 3.15 -21.35 -20.56
C THR A 21 3.79 -22.27 -21.57
N TYR A 22 4.77 -21.75 -22.31
CA TYR A 22 5.45 -22.48 -23.36
C TYR A 22 6.96 -22.22 -23.32
N ASP A 23 7.73 -23.31 -23.26
CA ASP A 23 9.18 -23.27 -23.39
C ASP A 23 9.53 -23.17 -24.89
N VAL A 24 9.78 -21.94 -25.34
CA VAL A 24 10.15 -21.64 -26.73
C VAL A 24 11.51 -22.26 -27.08
N THR A 25 12.41 -22.27 -26.10
CA THR A 25 13.73 -22.93 -26.16
C THR A 25 14.09 -23.41 -24.75
N ASP A 26 15.20 -24.15 -24.61
CA ASP A 26 15.75 -24.56 -23.30
C ASP A 26 16.09 -23.38 -22.36
N ARG A 27 16.12 -22.14 -22.87
CA ARG A 27 16.45 -20.93 -22.11
C ARG A 27 15.37 -19.85 -22.13
N LEU A 28 14.31 -20.01 -22.92
CA LEU A 28 13.28 -18.98 -23.09
C LEU A 28 11.91 -19.58 -22.84
N THR A 29 11.27 -19.13 -21.78
CA THR A 29 9.89 -19.47 -21.44
C THR A 29 9.02 -18.25 -21.64
N VAL A 30 7.90 -18.41 -22.34
CA VAL A 30 6.90 -17.37 -22.53
C VAL A 30 5.60 -17.82 -21.88
N SER A 31 4.99 -16.93 -21.10
CA SER A 31 3.70 -17.17 -20.44
C SER A 31 2.72 -16.08 -20.80
N GLY A 32 1.46 -16.46 -20.99
CA GLY A 32 0.38 -15.51 -21.24
C GLY A 32 -0.93 -16.00 -20.64
N GLY A 33 -1.72 -15.07 -20.12
CA GLY A 33 -3.02 -15.37 -19.53
C GLY A 33 -4.02 -14.26 -19.82
N ALA A 34 -5.29 -14.63 -19.82
CA ALA A 34 -6.41 -13.69 -19.92
C ALA A 34 -7.57 -14.16 -19.06
N ARG A 35 -8.30 -13.19 -18.49
CA ARG A 35 -9.50 -13.40 -17.69
C ARG A 35 -10.54 -12.34 -18.04
N TRP A 36 -11.69 -12.76 -18.53
CA TRP A 36 -12.89 -11.93 -18.58
C TRP A 36 -13.62 -12.05 -17.24
N THR A 37 -14.08 -10.94 -16.68
CA THR A 37 -14.85 -10.89 -15.44
C THR A 37 -16.00 -9.91 -15.59
N ASP A 38 -17.22 -10.37 -15.31
CA ASP A 38 -18.41 -9.54 -15.16
C ASP A 38 -18.72 -9.43 -13.67
N GLU A 39 -18.86 -8.20 -13.17
CA GLU A 39 -19.11 -7.91 -11.77
C GLU A 39 -20.28 -6.94 -11.61
N GLU A 40 -21.17 -7.28 -10.69
CA GLU A 40 -22.31 -6.46 -10.28
C GLU A 40 -22.35 -6.33 -8.76
N LYS A 41 -22.55 -5.11 -8.27
CA LYS A 41 -22.73 -4.79 -6.85
C LYS A 41 -24.02 -4.02 -6.66
N ALA A 42 -25.00 -4.65 -6.01
CA ALA A 42 -26.21 -4.00 -5.56
C ALA A 42 -26.06 -3.58 -4.09
N PHE A 43 -26.58 -2.43 -3.73
CA PHE A 43 -26.52 -1.95 -2.35
C PHE A 43 -27.81 -1.27 -1.93
N VAL A 44 -28.11 -1.36 -0.63
CA VAL A 44 -29.19 -0.64 0.03
C VAL A 44 -28.63 0.01 1.27
N VAL A 45 -28.80 1.33 1.40
CA VAL A 45 -28.33 2.10 2.55
C VAL A 45 -29.44 2.94 3.14
N GLU A 46 -29.49 3.03 4.46
CA GLU A 46 -30.43 3.88 5.18
C GLU A 46 -29.78 4.46 6.43
N ARG A 47 -30.20 5.67 6.82
CA ARG A 47 -29.95 6.25 8.13
C ARG A 47 -31.24 6.21 8.92
N THR A 48 -31.23 5.50 10.05
CA THR A 48 -32.33 5.50 11.02
C THR A 48 -32.20 6.67 12.00
N LEU A 49 -30.97 6.98 12.43
CA LEU A 49 -30.69 8.01 13.43
C LEU A 49 -29.41 8.77 13.09
N SER A 50 -29.48 10.11 13.03
CA SER A 50 -28.29 10.95 12.94
C SER A 50 -27.78 11.35 14.32
N PRO A 51 -26.45 11.40 14.54
CA PRO A 51 -25.88 11.92 15.77
C PRO A 51 -26.07 13.45 15.93
N PHE A 52 -26.37 14.20 14.88
CA PHE A 52 -26.42 15.67 14.92
C PHE A 52 -27.72 16.28 14.35
N GLY A 53 -28.84 15.58 14.57
CA GLY A 53 -30.18 16.14 14.32
C GLY A 53 -30.69 16.06 12.88
N ALA A 54 -29.91 15.48 11.96
CA ALA A 54 -30.42 15.16 10.63
C ALA A 54 -31.49 14.04 10.71
N GLY A 55 -32.54 14.14 9.89
CA GLY A 55 -33.65 13.19 9.89
C GLY A 55 -33.27 11.79 9.37
N PRO A 56 -34.17 10.79 9.47
CA PRO A 56 -33.96 9.52 8.79
C PRO A 56 -33.83 9.73 7.27
N LEU A 57 -33.05 8.86 6.60
CA LEU A 57 -32.80 8.92 5.16
C LEU A 57 -32.78 7.51 4.55
N GLY A 58 -33.35 7.35 3.36
CA GLY A 58 -33.42 6.07 2.67
C GLY A 58 -34.67 5.24 3.00
N PRO A 59 -34.71 3.97 2.59
CA PRO A 59 -33.63 3.24 1.91
C PRO A 59 -33.30 3.83 0.54
N ILE A 60 -32.00 4.01 0.27
CA ILE A 60 -31.47 4.32 -1.06
C ILE A 60 -30.90 3.01 -1.60
N ALA A 61 -31.51 2.51 -2.66
CA ALA A 61 -31.11 1.28 -3.34
C ALA A 61 -30.58 1.63 -4.73
N ASP A 62 -29.40 1.12 -5.07
CA ASP A 62 -28.77 1.34 -6.37
C ASP A 62 -27.77 0.20 -6.67
N LYS A 63 -27.24 0.20 -7.89
CA LYS A 63 -26.44 -0.89 -8.43
C LYS A 63 -25.34 -0.36 -9.34
N VAL A 64 -24.13 -0.86 -9.16
CA VAL A 64 -23.01 -0.62 -10.07
C VAL A 64 -22.57 -1.93 -10.69
N SER A 65 -22.26 -1.92 -11.98
CA SER A 65 -21.82 -3.11 -12.71
C SER A 65 -20.83 -2.74 -13.79
N ASP A 66 -19.89 -3.62 -14.08
CA ASP A 66 -18.96 -3.49 -15.19
C ASP A 66 -18.35 -4.84 -15.57
N ASP A 67 -17.91 -4.96 -16.82
CA ASP A 67 -17.17 -6.13 -17.30
C ASP A 67 -15.77 -5.73 -17.78
N GLN A 68 -14.77 -6.56 -17.43
CA GLN A 68 -13.37 -6.25 -17.65
C GLN A 68 -12.59 -7.48 -18.11
N VAL A 69 -11.64 -7.23 -19.02
CA VAL A 69 -10.65 -8.23 -19.45
C VAL A 69 -9.29 -7.87 -18.86
N SER A 70 -8.84 -8.69 -17.91
CA SER A 70 -7.45 -8.69 -17.43
C SER A 70 -6.61 -9.63 -18.29
N TRP A 71 -5.36 -9.28 -18.51
CA TRP A 71 -4.43 -10.14 -19.24
C TRP A 71 -3.00 -9.85 -18.82
N ASP A 72 -2.12 -10.81 -19.03
CA ASP A 72 -0.69 -10.58 -18.90
C ASP A 72 0.11 -11.40 -19.92
N THR A 73 1.30 -10.92 -20.23
CA THR A 73 2.28 -11.63 -21.05
C THR A 73 3.64 -11.40 -20.44
N SER A 74 4.39 -12.49 -20.24
CA SER A 74 5.74 -12.45 -19.70
C SER A 74 6.68 -13.34 -20.50
N ALA A 75 7.95 -12.95 -20.52
CA ALA A 75 9.04 -13.74 -21.06
C ALA A 75 10.15 -13.82 -20.01
N THR A 76 10.62 -15.03 -19.75
CA THR A 76 11.74 -15.30 -18.85
C THR A 76 12.87 -15.93 -19.67
N TYR A 77 14.05 -15.31 -19.60
CA TYR A 77 15.26 -15.77 -20.26
C TYR A 77 16.29 -16.24 -19.22
N LYS A 78 16.64 -17.52 -19.29
CA LYS A 78 17.73 -18.14 -18.54
C LYS A 78 19.07 -17.71 -19.12
N VAL A 79 19.68 -16.67 -18.54
CA VAL A 79 21.00 -16.16 -18.97
C VAL A 79 22.08 -17.22 -18.74
N ASN A 80 22.04 -17.86 -17.56
CA ASN A 80 22.82 -19.03 -17.19
C ASN A 80 22.10 -19.79 -16.05
N ASP A 81 22.74 -20.79 -15.44
CA ASP A 81 22.13 -21.61 -14.38
C ASP A 81 21.77 -20.84 -13.10
N ASN A 82 22.34 -19.64 -12.93
CA ASN A 82 22.32 -18.84 -11.72
C ASN A 82 21.68 -17.45 -11.92
N LEU A 83 21.23 -17.12 -13.13
CA LEU A 83 20.71 -15.79 -13.48
C LEU A 83 19.59 -15.91 -14.51
N ASN A 84 18.44 -15.38 -14.14
CA ASN A 84 17.29 -15.19 -15.02
C ASN A 84 17.04 -13.70 -15.22
N ALA A 85 16.71 -13.31 -16.44
CA ALA A 85 16.12 -12.02 -16.74
C ALA A 85 14.67 -12.23 -17.16
N TYR A 86 13.78 -11.29 -16.85
CA TYR A 86 12.39 -11.38 -17.26
C TYR A 86 11.82 -10.02 -17.63
N ALA A 87 10.79 -10.03 -18.45
CA ALA A 87 9.95 -8.87 -18.72
C ALA A 87 8.48 -9.29 -18.70
N ARG A 88 7.60 -8.39 -18.26
CA ARG A 88 6.16 -8.61 -18.15
C ARG A 88 5.38 -7.35 -18.50
N ILE A 89 4.26 -7.54 -19.19
CA ILE A 89 3.23 -6.53 -19.39
C ILE A 89 1.93 -7.12 -18.87
N ALA A 90 1.22 -6.40 -18.00
CA ALA A 90 -0.01 -6.88 -17.41
C ALA A 90 -1.06 -5.76 -17.32
N LYS A 91 -2.29 -6.09 -17.73
CA LYS A 91 -3.48 -5.28 -17.50
C LYS A 91 -4.35 -5.93 -16.43
N GLY A 92 -4.66 -5.17 -15.39
CA GLY A 92 -5.62 -5.54 -14.34
C GLY A 92 -6.72 -4.50 -14.18
N PHE A 93 -7.65 -4.76 -13.25
CA PHE A 93 -8.68 -3.80 -12.90
C PHE A 93 -9.13 -3.95 -11.44
N ARG A 94 -9.74 -2.88 -10.92
CA ARG A 94 -10.58 -2.89 -9.73
C ARG A 94 -12.00 -2.54 -10.17
N GLY A 95 -12.95 -3.44 -9.92
CA GLY A 95 -14.34 -3.28 -10.34
C GLY A 95 -15.03 -2.08 -9.70
N PRO A 96 -16.22 -1.70 -10.17
CA PRO A 96 -16.88 -0.49 -9.73
C PRO A 96 -17.26 -0.59 -8.25
N SER A 97 -17.39 0.55 -7.58
CA SER A 97 -17.65 0.57 -6.13
C SER A 97 -18.65 1.66 -5.75
N ALA A 98 -19.27 1.48 -4.58
CA ALA A 98 -20.23 2.40 -4.02
C ALA A 98 -19.99 2.63 -2.53
N GLN A 99 -20.21 3.87 -2.10
CA GLN A 99 -20.01 4.38 -0.77
C GLN A 99 -21.30 5.11 -0.36
N GLY A 100 -22.05 4.50 0.57
CA GLY A 100 -23.27 5.06 1.17
C GLY A 100 -23.20 5.21 2.70
N ARG A 101 -22.13 5.80 3.24
CA ARG A 101 -21.97 6.16 4.66
C ARG A 101 -22.88 7.35 4.96
N LEU A 102 -24.12 7.04 5.30
CA LEU A 102 -25.17 8.06 5.53
C LEU A 102 -25.22 8.59 6.98
N VAL A 103 -24.44 8.04 7.91
CA VAL A 103 -24.55 8.45 9.33
C VAL A 103 -24.21 9.93 9.54
N PHE A 104 -23.31 10.50 8.74
CA PHE A 104 -22.95 11.93 8.74
C PHE A 104 -23.24 12.66 7.42
N GLY A 105 -23.66 11.94 6.37
CA GLY A 105 -23.90 12.50 5.04
C GLY A 105 -25.26 12.08 4.49
N ASP A 106 -25.69 12.74 3.42
CA ASP A 106 -27.01 12.48 2.80
C ASP A 106 -26.90 11.99 1.35
N THR A 107 -25.68 11.67 0.90
CA THR A 107 -25.39 11.27 -0.48
C THR A 107 -24.72 9.91 -0.55
N VAL A 108 -25.03 9.16 -1.61
CA VAL A 108 -24.27 7.99 -2.03
C VAL A 108 -23.34 8.43 -3.17
N SER A 109 -22.10 7.98 -3.11
CA SER A 109 -21.13 8.18 -4.19
C SER A 109 -20.74 6.83 -4.79
N THR A 110 -20.43 6.83 -6.07
CA THR A 110 -20.01 5.65 -6.82
C THR A 110 -18.74 5.95 -7.58
N ALA A 111 -17.94 4.92 -7.83
CA ALA A 111 -16.78 4.98 -8.72
C ALA A 111 -16.90 3.90 -9.79
N LYS A 112 -16.52 4.27 -11.01
CA LYS A 112 -16.36 3.34 -12.15
C LYS A 112 -15.17 2.42 -11.89
N SER A 113 -15.07 1.34 -12.66
CA SER A 113 -13.88 0.49 -12.62
C SER A 113 -12.62 1.27 -12.93
N GLU A 114 -11.57 0.96 -12.19
CA GLU A 114 -10.22 1.43 -12.42
C GLU A 114 -9.45 0.35 -13.16
N THR A 115 -8.64 0.72 -14.15
CA THR A 115 -7.75 -0.24 -14.83
C THR A 115 -6.30 0.14 -14.61
N VAL A 116 -5.43 -0.87 -14.46
CA VAL A 116 -3.99 -0.69 -14.40
C VAL A 116 -3.34 -1.36 -15.59
N LEU A 117 -2.44 -0.66 -16.29
CA LEU A 117 -1.53 -1.24 -17.27
C LEU A 117 -0.11 -1.08 -16.74
N SER A 118 0.58 -2.20 -16.52
CA SER A 118 1.90 -2.26 -15.90
C SER A 118 2.91 -2.91 -16.84
N TYR A 119 4.14 -2.42 -16.76
CA TYR A 119 5.33 -2.90 -17.44
C TYR A 119 6.41 -3.12 -16.38
N GLU A 120 7.01 -4.30 -16.38
CA GLU A 120 8.02 -4.68 -15.40
C GLU A 120 9.13 -5.45 -16.10
N THR A 121 10.38 -5.19 -15.74
CA THR A 121 11.52 -5.99 -16.21
C THR A 121 12.56 -6.06 -15.11
N GLY A 122 13.19 -7.22 -14.97
CA GLY A 122 14.10 -7.44 -13.86
C GLY A 122 14.97 -8.67 -14.03
N VAL A 123 15.80 -8.88 -13.02
CA VAL A 123 16.71 -10.00 -12.90
C VAL A 123 16.52 -10.70 -11.57
N LYS A 124 16.70 -12.02 -11.58
CA LYS A 124 16.71 -12.86 -10.38
C LYS A 124 17.94 -13.74 -10.43
N SER A 125 18.71 -13.77 -9.34
CA SER A 125 20.00 -14.46 -9.34
C SER A 125 20.33 -15.19 -8.05
N GLU A 126 21.02 -16.32 -8.18
CA GLU A 126 21.62 -17.09 -7.09
C GLU A 126 23.10 -17.31 -7.38
N LEU A 127 23.95 -16.51 -6.76
CA LEU A 127 25.38 -16.39 -7.05
C LEU A 127 26.22 -17.04 -5.94
N PHE A 128 27.49 -17.35 -6.27
CA PHE A 128 28.49 -17.86 -5.33
C PHE A 128 28.02 -19.08 -4.53
N ASP A 129 27.53 -20.12 -5.22
CA ASP A 129 27.00 -21.35 -4.60
C ASP A 129 25.89 -21.06 -3.57
N GLN A 130 24.92 -20.24 -3.97
CA GLN A 130 23.76 -19.81 -3.15
C GLN A 130 24.14 -18.95 -1.93
N ARG A 131 25.34 -18.38 -1.90
CA ARG A 131 25.76 -17.47 -0.82
C ARG A 131 25.36 -16.01 -1.06
N LEU A 132 24.89 -15.68 -2.25
CA LEU A 132 24.40 -14.35 -2.57
C LEU A 132 23.18 -14.46 -3.49
N ARG A 133 22.02 -14.02 -3.02
CA ARG A 133 20.84 -13.79 -3.84
C ARG A 133 20.71 -12.29 -4.08
N VAL A 134 20.58 -11.90 -5.34
CA VAL A 134 20.28 -10.51 -5.73
C VAL A 134 19.13 -10.55 -6.72
N ASN A 135 18.07 -9.83 -6.41
CA ASN A 135 17.02 -9.54 -7.38
C ASN A 135 16.87 -8.03 -7.51
N ALA A 136 16.55 -7.60 -8.71
CA ALA A 136 16.25 -6.21 -8.97
C ALA A 136 15.31 -6.10 -10.17
N ASP A 137 14.41 -5.14 -10.11
CA ASP A 137 13.47 -4.87 -11.17
C ASP A 137 13.16 -3.37 -11.25
N VAL A 138 12.67 -2.98 -12.42
CA VAL A 138 12.12 -1.66 -12.67
C VAL A 138 10.72 -1.83 -13.20
N TYR A 139 9.85 -0.91 -12.82
CA TYR A 139 8.45 -0.94 -13.22
C TYR A 139 7.93 0.45 -13.58
N TYR A 140 6.92 0.44 -14.43
CA TYR A 140 6.06 1.59 -14.73
C TYR A 140 4.63 1.09 -14.81
N TYR A 141 3.68 1.82 -14.24
CA TYR A 141 2.28 1.54 -14.39
C TYR A 141 1.45 2.81 -14.56
N GLU A 142 0.36 2.65 -15.27
CA GLU A 142 -0.63 3.67 -15.51
C GLU A 142 -1.98 3.16 -14.99
N LEU A 143 -2.59 3.96 -14.12
CA LEU A 143 -3.96 3.81 -13.66
C LEU A 143 -4.86 4.70 -14.51
N LYS A 144 -5.93 4.14 -15.04
CA LYS A 144 -7.00 4.89 -15.69
C LYS A 144 -8.26 4.79 -14.84
N ASP A 145 -8.96 5.92 -14.72
CA ASP A 145 -10.16 6.05 -13.88
C ASP A 145 -9.84 5.65 -12.42
N GLN A 146 -8.75 6.17 -11.85
CA GLN A 146 -8.25 5.75 -10.52
C GLN A 146 -9.31 6.04 -9.45
N GLN A 147 -9.81 5.02 -8.74
CA GLN A 147 -10.79 5.24 -7.67
C GLN A 147 -10.10 5.79 -6.43
N LEU A 148 -10.45 7.01 -6.07
CA LEU A 148 -9.96 7.68 -4.87
C LEU A 148 -11.09 7.81 -3.86
N THR A 149 -10.72 7.87 -2.59
CA THR A 149 -11.68 8.10 -1.51
C THR A 149 -11.27 9.35 -0.76
N ILE A 150 -12.12 10.37 -0.81
CA ILE A 150 -12.03 11.49 0.12
C ILE A 150 -12.63 10.99 1.44
N VAL A 151 -11.85 11.12 2.52
CA VAL A 151 -12.31 10.89 3.88
C VAL A 151 -11.95 12.13 4.67
N GLY A 152 -12.95 12.80 5.24
CA GLY A 152 -12.70 13.89 6.17
C GLY A 152 -13.31 15.23 5.79
N GLY A 153 -12.57 16.30 6.09
CA GLY A 153 -13.00 17.68 5.92
C GLY A 153 -14.09 18.14 6.91
N ILE A 154 -14.50 19.40 6.75
CA ILE A 154 -15.43 20.11 7.66
C ILE A 154 -16.76 19.36 7.85
N ASN A 155 -17.23 18.66 6.81
CA ASN A 155 -18.51 17.94 6.83
C ASN A 155 -18.36 16.45 7.16
N ASN A 156 -17.18 15.98 7.58
CA ASN A 156 -16.92 14.56 7.92
C ASN A 156 -17.40 13.60 6.82
N THR A 157 -17.13 13.96 5.56
CA THR A 157 -17.70 13.28 4.39
C THR A 157 -16.79 12.13 3.99
N VAL A 158 -17.41 11.05 3.49
CA VAL A 158 -16.71 10.02 2.74
C VAL A 158 -17.29 10.00 1.34
N ALA A 159 -16.45 10.17 0.33
CA ALA A 159 -16.90 10.16 -1.06
C ALA A 159 -15.92 9.39 -1.94
N LEU A 160 -16.48 8.60 -2.85
CA LEU A 160 -15.76 7.96 -3.94
C LEU A 160 -15.85 8.80 -5.20
N PHE A 161 -14.77 8.80 -5.96
CA PHE A 161 -14.68 9.42 -7.27
C PHE A 161 -13.55 8.77 -8.05
N ASN A 162 -13.52 8.98 -9.36
CA ASN A 162 -12.43 8.56 -10.22
C ASN A 162 -11.60 9.79 -10.59
N ALA A 163 -10.28 9.70 -10.45
CA ALA A 163 -9.35 10.60 -11.15
C ALA A 163 -9.15 10.10 -12.58
N ASP A 164 -8.95 11.00 -13.53
CA ASP A 164 -8.75 10.64 -14.94
C ASP A 164 -7.60 9.62 -15.13
N LYS A 165 -6.44 9.91 -14.52
CA LYS A 165 -5.25 9.08 -14.59
C LYS A 165 -4.45 9.16 -13.29
N GLY A 166 -3.77 8.06 -12.97
CA GLY A 166 -2.66 8.02 -12.03
C GLY A 166 -1.48 7.32 -12.70
N GLU A 167 -0.26 7.61 -12.27
CA GLU A 167 0.90 6.84 -12.71
C GLU A 167 1.85 6.57 -11.56
N GLY A 168 2.66 5.53 -11.73
CA GLY A 168 3.78 5.31 -10.86
C GLY A 168 4.90 4.56 -11.57
N TYR A 169 6.11 4.81 -11.13
CA TYR A 169 7.30 4.12 -11.63
C TYR A 169 8.36 4.06 -10.56
N GLY A 170 9.21 3.06 -10.69
CA GLY A 170 10.10 2.74 -9.61
C GLY A 170 11.08 1.64 -9.94
N PHE A 171 11.85 1.31 -8.91
CA PHE A 171 12.69 0.13 -8.91
C PHE A 171 12.66 -0.51 -7.54
N GLU A 172 12.81 -1.83 -7.52
CA GLU A 172 13.00 -2.60 -6.31
C GLU A 172 14.29 -3.41 -6.43
N ALA A 173 14.97 -3.58 -5.30
CA ALA A 173 16.13 -4.44 -5.19
C ALA A 173 16.12 -5.14 -3.84
N ASP A 174 16.34 -6.44 -3.84
CA ASP A 174 16.57 -7.23 -2.64
C ASP A 174 17.87 -8.01 -2.73
N VAL A 175 18.53 -8.13 -1.58
CA VAL A 175 19.77 -8.87 -1.41
C VAL A 175 19.70 -9.77 -0.19
N GLU A 176 20.17 -10.99 -0.32
CA GLU A 176 20.46 -11.90 0.78
C GLU A 176 21.90 -12.40 0.59
N ALA A 177 22.74 -12.21 1.60
CA ALA A 177 24.15 -12.53 1.52
C ALA A 177 24.63 -13.29 2.75
N ALA A 178 25.39 -14.35 2.54
CA ALA A 178 26.13 -15.10 3.56
C ALA A 178 27.65 -14.89 3.39
N PRO A 179 28.18 -13.68 3.65
CA PRO A 179 29.56 -13.31 3.31
C PRO A 179 30.61 -14.06 4.16
N ALA A 180 30.24 -14.52 5.35
CA ALA A 180 31.09 -15.30 6.25
C ALA A 180 30.27 -16.44 6.86
N GLU A 181 30.96 -17.42 7.46
CA GLU A 181 30.30 -18.45 8.24
C GLU A 181 29.49 -17.81 9.37
N ASN A 182 28.25 -18.26 9.52
CA ASN A 182 27.29 -17.83 10.53
C ASN A 182 26.85 -16.36 10.47
N LEU A 183 27.21 -15.61 9.41
CA LEU A 183 26.71 -14.26 9.18
C LEU A 183 25.73 -14.26 8.00
N LEU A 184 24.48 -13.89 8.27
CA LEU A 184 23.45 -13.66 7.26
C LEU A 184 23.08 -12.19 7.25
N LEU A 185 23.13 -11.57 6.08
CA LEU A 185 22.70 -10.21 5.83
C LEU A 185 21.53 -10.23 4.85
N THR A 186 20.52 -9.41 5.11
CA THR A 186 19.47 -9.13 4.12
C THR A 186 19.32 -7.64 3.96
N GLY A 187 18.90 -7.21 2.77
CA GLY A 187 18.58 -5.81 2.51
C GLY A 187 17.54 -5.69 1.42
N GLY A 188 16.72 -4.65 1.53
CA GLY A 188 15.76 -4.25 0.51
C GLY A 188 15.81 -2.76 0.29
N LEU A 189 15.62 -2.33 -0.95
CA LEU A 189 15.51 -0.93 -1.34
C LEU A 189 14.40 -0.80 -2.39
N SER A 190 13.51 0.16 -2.21
CA SER A 190 12.46 0.51 -3.15
C SER A 190 12.46 2.01 -3.37
N TYR A 191 12.39 2.40 -4.65
CA TYR A 191 12.00 3.74 -5.07
C TYR A 191 10.65 3.66 -5.77
N ASN A 192 9.66 4.42 -5.35
CA ASN A 192 8.30 4.42 -5.90
C ASN A 192 7.77 5.85 -6.04
N HIS A 193 7.95 6.43 -7.22
CA HIS A 193 7.32 7.70 -7.55
C HIS A 193 5.88 7.45 -7.98
N THR A 194 4.95 8.27 -7.48
CA THR A 194 3.53 8.22 -7.87
C THR A 194 2.99 9.62 -8.07
N GLU A 195 2.04 9.77 -8.99
CA GLU A 195 1.43 11.05 -9.33
C GLU A 195 -0.03 10.88 -9.78
N ILE A 196 -0.92 11.70 -9.24
CA ILE A 196 -2.30 11.86 -9.71
C ILE A 196 -2.29 12.82 -10.90
N LYS A 197 -2.82 12.39 -12.05
CA LYS A 197 -2.85 13.16 -13.30
C LYS A 197 -4.28 13.44 -13.76
N ASP A 198 -4.77 14.61 -13.41
CA ASP A 198 -6.12 15.05 -13.75
C ASP A 198 -6.14 16.58 -13.91
N PRO A 199 -6.64 17.16 -15.01
CA PRO A 199 -6.59 18.61 -15.21
C PRO A 199 -7.15 19.44 -14.05
N VAL A 200 -8.22 18.98 -13.41
CA VAL A 200 -8.80 19.61 -12.21
C VAL A 200 -9.44 18.54 -11.35
N LEU A 201 -8.77 18.19 -10.26
CA LEU A 201 -9.29 17.25 -9.27
C LEU A 201 -9.28 17.91 -7.89
N LEU A 202 -10.45 18.05 -7.30
CA LEU A 202 -10.61 18.80 -6.05
C LEU A 202 -10.82 17.87 -4.86
N ALA A 203 -10.01 18.05 -3.82
CA ALA A 203 -10.28 17.52 -2.49
C ALA A 203 -10.75 18.64 -1.55
N PRO A 204 -11.67 18.36 -0.61
CA PRO A 204 -11.89 19.29 0.49
C PRO A 204 -10.62 19.36 1.34
N GLY A 205 -10.32 20.54 1.87
CA GLY A 205 -9.27 20.66 2.88
C GLY A 205 -9.69 20.05 4.21
N CYS A 206 -8.72 19.94 5.12
CA CYS A 206 -8.92 19.41 6.45
C CYS A 206 -10.02 20.12 7.26
N GLY A 207 -10.72 19.37 8.09
CA GLY A 207 -11.76 19.92 8.96
C GLY A 207 -11.23 20.59 10.24
N GLY A 208 -10.02 20.22 10.67
CA GLY A 208 -9.43 20.61 11.96
C GLY A 208 -8.60 21.90 11.97
N GLY A 209 -8.59 22.67 10.88
CA GLY A 209 -7.77 23.88 10.75
C GLY A 209 -6.28 23.56 10.59
N CYS A 210 -5.93 22.98 9.43
CA CYS A 210 -4.56 22.69 9.01
C CYS A 210 -4.13 23.64 7.88
N THR A 211 -2.84 23.62 7.57
CA THR A 211 -2.22 24.41 6.51
C THR A 211 -2.11 23.56 5.25
N VAL A 212 -3.17 23.57 4.42
CA VAL A 212 -3.17 22.89 3.12
C VAL A 212 -2.22 23.62 2.16
N LEU A 213 -1.34 22.87 1.50
CA LEU A 213 -0.29 23.38 0.62
C LEU A 213 -0.72 23.44 -0.85
N ASP A 214 -1.73 22.67 -1.22
CA ASP A 214 -2.30 22.65 -2.56
C ASP A 214 -2.95 23.99 -2.94
N PRO A 215 -3.03 24.32 -4.25
CA PRO A 215 -3.71 25.53 -4.71
C PRO A 215 -5.22 25.49 -4.40
N PRO A 216 -5.78 26.50 -3.70
CA PRO A 216 -7.21 26.60 -3.49
C PRO A 216 -7.94 26.98 -4.80
N VAL A 217 -9.09 26.37 -5.03
CA VAL A 217 -9.96 26.64 -6.19
C VAL A 217 -11.28 27.22 -5.69
N TYR A 218 -11.66 28.38 -6.25
CA TYR A 218 -12.88 29.09 -5.90
C TYR A 218 -13.93 29.00 -6.99
N ASP A 219 -15.18 29.31 -6.66
CA ASP A 219 -16.26 29.51 -7.62
C ASP A 219 -15.96 30.66 -8.59
N THR A 220 -16.80 30.80 -9.63
CA THR A 220 -16.61 31.83 -10.68
C THR A 220 -16.57 33.26 -10.14
N ASP A 221 -17.24 33.50 -9.02
CA ASP A 221 -17.34 34.81 -8.38
C ASP A 221 -16.18 35.06 -7.39
N GLY A 222 -15.33 34.05 -7.15
CA GLY A 222 -14.15 34.11 -6.28
C GLY A 222 -14.49 34.16 -4.79
N THR A 223 -15.71 33.77 -4.40
CA THR A 223 -16.22 33.92 -3.03
C THR A 223 -16.29 32.61 -2.26
N THR A 224 -16.60 31.51 -2.95
CA THR A 224 -16.78 30.20 -2.32
C THR A 224 -15.59 29.31 -2.64
N LEU A 225 -14.89 28.82 -1.61
CA LEU A 225 -13.87 27.79 -1.78
C LEU A 225 -14.54 26.47 -2.17
N LEU A 226 -14.19 25.95 -3.35
CA LEU A 226 -14.69 24.66 -3.85
C LEU A 226 -13.85 23.48 -3.34
N GLY A 227 -12.55 23.73 -3.11
CA GLY A 227 -11.60 22.73 -2.63
C GLY A 227 -10.18 23.09 -3.00
N TYR A 228 -9.29 22.11 -2.93
CA TYR A 228 -7.88 22.24 -3.26
C TYR A 228 -7.55 21.30 -4.42
N ASN A 229 -6.81 21.80 -5.40
CA ASN A 229 -6.43 21.01 -6.57
C ASN A 229 -5.31 20.04 -6.21
N ILE A 230 -5.60 18.75 -6.19
CA ILE A 230 -4.69 17.66 -5.82
C ILE A 230 -4.00 17.01 -7.03
N SER A 231 -4.17 17.57 -8.23
CA SER A 231 -3.42 17.11 -9.39
C SER A 231 -1.92 17.36 -9.20
N GLY A 232 -1.11 16.34 -9.49
CA GLY A 232 0.33 16.36 -9.30
C GLY A 232 0.77 15.79 -7.95
N ASN A 233 -0.16 15.54 -7.02
CA ASN A 233 0.19 14.95 -5.73
C ASN A 233 0.51 13.47 -5.87
N SER A 234 1.39 12.98 -5.01
CA SER A 234 1.63 11.55 -4.87
C SER A 234 0.44 10.82 -4.27
N PHE A 235 0.40 9.51 -4.44
CA PHE A 235 -0.65 8.70 -3.83
C PHE A 235 -0.52 8.75 -2.30
N PRO A 236 -1.65 8.80 -1.57
CA PRO A 236 -1.61 8.77 -0.12
C PRO A 236 -0.89 7.52 0.38
N ASN A 237 -0.03 7.69 1.38
CA ASN A 237 0.75 6.61 2.00
C ASN A 237 1.74 5.89 1.06
N ALA A 238 2.18 6.57 -0.02
CA ALA A 238 3.18 6.05 -0.95
C ALA A 238 4.50 6.83 -0.84
N PRO A 239 5.34 6.56 0.19
CA PRO A 239 6.64 7.21 0.29
C PRO A 239 7.53 6.81 -0.89
N GLU A 240 8.29 7.77 -1.41
CA GLU A 240 9.16 7.51 -2.57
C GLU A 240 10.28 6.55 -2.24
N TRP A 241 10.83 6.57 -1.03
CA TRP A 241 11.94 5.72 -0.63
C TRP A 241 11.56 4.83 0.55
N ILE A 242 11.75 3.53 0.40
CA ILE A 242 11.66 2.56 1.48
C ILE A 242 12.93 1.71 1.45
N ALA A 243 13.52 1.46 2.62
CA ALA A 243 14.64 0.53 2.73
C ALA A 243 14.50 -0.34 3.97
N ASN A 244 15.08 -1.54 3.94
CA ASN A 244 15.25 -2.35 5.13
C ASN A 244 16.60 -3.06 5.09
N ALA A 245 17.13 -3.38 6.27
CA ALA A 245 18.35 -4.15 6.40
C ALA A 245 18.29 -5.02 7.65
N THR A 246 18.76 -6.26 7.55
CA THR A 246 18.93 -7.13 8.70
C THR A 246 20.31 -7.77 8.72
N ALA A 247 20.79 -8.07 9.92
CA ALA A 247 22.01 -8.84 10.12
C ALA A 247 21.80 -9.84 11.25
N ARG A 248 22.09 -11.12 10.99
CA ARG A 248 22.13 -12.19 11.99
C ARG A 248 23.53 -12.76 12.05
N TYR A 249 24.13 -12.78 13.23
CA TYR A 249 25.36 -13.51 13.50
C TYR A 249 25.12 -14.58 14.55
N SER A 250 25.44 -15.83 14.21
CA SER A 250 25.32 -16.99 15.10
C SER A 250 26.70 -17.50 15.51
N VAL A 251 26.84 -17.96 16.74
CA VAL A 251 28.04 -18.63 17.26
C VAL A 251 27.62 -20.01 17.76
N PRO A 252 27.95 -21.08 17.02
CA PRO A 252 27.64 -22.45 17.44
C PRO A 252 28.33 -22.79 18.76
N VAL A 253 27.62 -23.50 19.63
CA VAL A 253 28.12 -24.10 20.88
C VAL A 253 27.64 -25.54 20.98
N GLN A 254 28.12 -26.29 21.97
CA GLN A 254 27.92 -27.74 22.06
C GLN A 254 26.43 -28.20 22.03
N PHE A 255 25.48 -27.34 22.45
CA PHE A 255 24.06 -27.70 22.60
C PHE A 255 23.09 -26.67 21.97
N GLY A 256 23.59 -25.86 21.04
CA GLY A 256 22.83 -24.79 20.41
C GLY A 256 23.70 -23.71 19.77
N GLU A 257 23.17 -22.51 19.70
CA GLU A 257 23.87 -21.31 19.23
C GLU A 257 23.54 -20.10 20.10
N PHE A 258 24.54 -19.24 20.32
CA PHE A 258 24.27 -17.85 20.68
C PHE A 258 24.06 -17.06 19.40
N TYR A 259 23.14 -16.11 19.40
CA TYR A 259 22.94 -15.24 18.25
C TYR A 259 22.78 -13.78 18.65
N ALA A 260 23.23 -12.91 17.76
CA ALA A 260 22.89 -11.50 17.72
C ALA A 260 22.13 -11.23 16.42
N PHE A 261 21.08 -10.41 16.52
CA PHE A 261 20.24 -10.04 15.39
C PHE A 261 19.87 -8.57 15.48
N THR A 262 19.90 -7.88 14.35
CA THR A 262 19.39 -6.52 14.23
C THR A 262 18.59 -6.39 12.94
N ASP A 263 17.54 -5.58 13.00
CA ASP A 263 16.71 -5.23 11.87
C ASP A 263 16.41 -3.73 11.91
N TRP A 264 16.41 -3.14 10.72
CA TRP A 264 16.24 -1.72 10.48
C TRP A 264 15.29 -1.52 9.31
N ALA A 265 14.41 -0.55 9.44
CA ALA A 265 13.51 -0.08 8.39
C ALA A 265 13.64 1.43 8.26
N TYR A 266 13.76 1.91 7.02
CA TYR A 266 13.62 3.30 6.66
C TYR A 266 12.30 3.50 5.95
N LYS A 267 11.53 4.46 6.43
CA LYS A 267 10.33 4.95 5.75
C LYS A 267 10.59 6.40 5.36
N GLY A 268 10.53 6.70 4.06
CA GLY A 268 10.70 8.06 3.55
C GLY A 268 9.55 9.00 3.89
N ASP A 269 9.66 10.23 3.41
CA ASP A 269 8.61 11.24 3.55
C ASP A 269 7.27 10.68 3.06
N THR A 270 6.23 10.77 3.90
CA THR A 270 4.93 10.18 3.66
C THR A 270 3.84 11.23 3.87
N ASN A 271 3.06 11.52 2.82
CA ASN A 271 1.79 12.22 2.96
C ASN A 271 0.66 11.20 3.25
N PHE A 272 -0.24 11.53 4.18
CA PHE A 272 -1.29 10.60 4.62
C PHE A 272 -2.62 10.73 3.85
N PHE A 273 -2.89 11.89 3.26
CA PHE A 273 -4.14 12.20 2.57
C PHE A 273 -3.93 12.53 1.10
N LEU A 274 -5.01 12.85 0.39
CA LEU A 274 -4.96 13.20 -1.04
C LEU A 274 -4.42 14.61 -1.30
N TYR A 275 -4.64 15.52 -0.35
CA TYR A 275 -4.04 16.84 -0.34
C TYR A 275 -2.76 16.82 0.50
N ASP A 276 -1.84 17.74 0.24
CA ASP A 276 -0.65 18.00 1.02
C ASP A 276 -0.94 19.05 2.10
N SER A 277 -0.42 18.81 3.31
CA SER A 277 -0.49 19.78 4.40
C SER A 277 0.76 19.73 5.28
N VAL A 278 0.99 20.78 6.06
CA VAL A 278 2.10 20.83 7.03
C VAL A 278 1.90 19.80 8.15
N GLU A 279 0.66 19.54 8.53
CA GLU A 279 0.30 18.78 9.73
C GLU A 279 0.12 17.27 9.48
N PHE A 280 -0.33 16.88 8.29
CA PHE A 280 -0.67 15.48 7.98
C PHE A 280 0.34 14.78 7.08
N GLY A 281 1.59 14.76 7.53
CA GLY A 281 2.64 13.95 6.95
C GLY A 281 3.69 13.56 7.98
N GLN A 282 4.56 12.64 7.58
CA GLN A 282 5.70 12.22 8.39
C GLN A 282 6.97 12.34 7.56
N LYS A 283 7.98 13.00 8.12
CA LYS A 283 9.32 13.05 7.52
C LYS A 283 10.02 11.70 7.65
N GLY A 284 10.95 11.44 6.74
CA GLY A 284 11.69 10.19 6.68
C GLY A 284 12.41 9.87 7.99
N TYR A 285 12.32 8.62 8.43
CA TYR A 285 12.90 8.16 9.69
C TYR A 285 13.35 6.71 9.61
N TRP A 286 14.31 6.36 10.47
CA TRP A 286 14.79 4.99 10.65
C TRP A 286 14.24 4.42 11.94
N GLU A 287 13.68 3.22 11.89
CA GLU A 287 13.31 2.46 13.07
C GLU A 287 14.05 1.13 13.07
N GLY A 288 14.62 0.75 14.20
CA GLY A 288 15.39 -0.48 14.28
C GLY A 288 15.49 -1.05 15.69
N GLY A 289 15.97 -2.28 15.77
CA GLY A 289 16.08 -3.02 17.01
C GLY A 289 17.31 -3.94 17.08
N LEU A 290 17.60 -4.38 18.30
CA LEU A 290 18.65 -5.36 18.58
C LEU A 290 18.04 -6.49 19.41
N LYS A 291 18.38 -7.73 19.06
CA LYS A 291 18.01 -8.94 19.78
C LYS A 291 19.25 -9.79 20.00
N VAL A 292 19.42 -10.30 21.21
CA VAL A 292 20.50 -11.22 21.56
C VAL A 292 19.90 -12.40 22.30
N GLY A 293 20.29 -13.62 21.94
CA GLY A 293 19.65 -14.80 22.49
C GLY A 293 20.47 -16.07 22.37
N TYR A 294 19.89 -17.14 22.91
CA TYR A 294 20.39 -18.50 22.81
C TYR A 294 19.28 -19.39 22.27
N LYS A 295 19.61 -20.17 21.24
CA LYS A 295 18.73 -21.19 20.67
C LYS A 295 19.36 -22.55 20.86
N SER A 296 18.66 -23.45 21.54
CA SER A 296 19.10 -24.83 21.74
C SER A 296 18.67 -25.74 20.59
N ASP A 297 19.45 -26.78 20.34
CA ASP A 297 19.11 -27.86 19.40
C ASP A 297 17.81 -28.61 19.78
N ARG A 298 17.35 -28.47 21.03
CA ARG A 298 16.12 -29.08 21.54
C ARG A 298 14.87 -28.22 21.37
N GLY A 299 14.94 -27.12 20.60
CA GLY A 299 13.77 -26.28 20.29
C GLY A 299 13.46 -25.16 21.29
N TYR A 300 14.35 -24.90 22.26
CA TYR A 300 14.24 -23.75 23.17
C TYR A 300 14.92 -22.52 22.56
N ASP A 301 14.26 -21.36 22.55
CA ASP A 301 14.85 -20.07 22.18
C ASP A 301 14.53 -19.04 23.26
N ALA A 302 15.56 -18.47 23.88
CA ALA A 302 15.43 -17.41 24.86
C ALA A 302 16.25 -16.20 24.40
N SER A 303 15.62 -15.02 24.37
CA SER A 303 16.26 -13.79 23.94
C SER A 303 15.82 -12.58 24.74
N VAL A 304 16.70 -11.59 24.77
CA VAL A 304 16.39 -10.22 25.19
C VAL A 304 16.44 -9.32 23.97
N PHE A 305 15.57 -8.32 23.92
CA PHE A 305 15.52 -7.41 22.78
C PHE A 305 15.20 -5.97 23.20
N VAL A 306 15.57 -5.06 22.31
CA VAL A 306 15.13 -3.68 22.28
C VAL A 306 14.57 -3.36 20.88
N ARG A 307 13.39 -2.73 20.83
CA ARG A 307 12.72 -2.21 19.64
C ARG A 307 12.68 -0.69 19.69
N ASN A 308 12.64 -0.04 18.51
CA ASN A 308 12.77 1.41 18.36
C ASN A 308 13.96 1.94 19.19
N ILE A 309 15.16 1.39 18.94
CA ILE A 309 16.36 1.67 19.75
C ILE A 309 16.79 3.14 19.68
N LEU A 310 16.36 3.87 18.65
CA LEU A 310 16.61 5.30 18.51
C LEU A 310 15.62 6.16 19.30
N ASP A 311 14.49 5.59 19.76
CA ASP A 311 13.38 6.34 20.39
C ASP A 311 12.82 7.42 19.46
N GLU A 312 12.59 7.03 18.20
CA GLU A 312 11.95 7.91 17.22
C GLU A 312 10.46 8.02 17.52
N ASP A 313 9.99 9.25 17.63
CA ASP A 313 8.56 9.59 17.69
C ASP A 313 8.09 9.97 16.28
N ALA A 314 7.37 9.06 15.63
CA ALA A 314 6.92 9.23 14.25
C ALA A 314 5.41 9.01 14.13
N LEU A 315 4.76 9.85 13.31
CA LEU A 315 3.37 9.63 12.91
C LEU A 315 3.30 8.42 11.97
N THR A 316 2.41 7.49 12.29
CA THR A 316 2.10 6.30 11.48
C THR A 316 0.82 6.46 10.66
N GLY A 317 0.03 7.48 10.97
CA GLY A 317 -1.15 7.90 10.23
C GLY A 317 -1.88 9.02 10.96
N ALA A 318 -3.00 9.46 10.40
CA ALA A 318 -3.80 10.53 10.95
C ALA A 318 -5.30 10.35 10.69
N ILE A 319 -6.11 11.12 11.40
CA ILE A 319 -7.54 11.27 11.13
C ILE A 319 -7.82 12.72 10.78
N ASP A 320 -8.29 12.97 9.56
CA ASP A 320 -8.78 14.26 9.13
C ASP A 320 -10.29 14.36 9.39
N PHE A 321 -10.66 14.87 10.56
CA PHE A 321 -12.03 15.31 10.84
C PHE A 321 -11.97 16.72 11.44
N ASN A 322 -12.68 16.99 12.54
CA ASN A 322 -12.75 18.31 13.15
C ASN A 322 -11.55 18.61 14.08
N ASN A 323 -10.49 17.80 14.04
CA ASN A 323 -9.30 17.95 14.87
C ASN A 323 -8.05 17.44 14.14
N LEU A 324 -6.87 17.82 14.66
CA LEU A 324 -5.57 17.33 14.18
C LEU A 324 -5.17 16.10 15.00
N THR A 325 -5.74 14.93 14.65
CA THR A 325 -5.42 13.68 15.34
C THR A 325 -4.40 12.88 14.55
N GLY A 326 -3.28 12.55 15.17
CA GLY A 326 -2.27 11.63 14.65
C GLY A 326 -2.15 10.36 15.50
N PHE A 327 -1.72 9.27 14.90
CA PHE A 327 -1.28 8.07 15.60
C PHE A 327 0.24 7.98 15.49
N VAL A 328 0.90 7.60 16.58
CA VAL A 328 2.36 7.45 16.61
C VAL A 328 2.76 5.99 16.63
N ASN A 329 4.01 5.71 16.29
CA ASN A 329 4.64 4.40 16.47
C ASN A 329 4.76 4.04 17.96
N GLU A 330 5.12 2.78 18.24
CA GLU A 330 5.43 2.36 19.60
C GLU A 330 6.74 3.02 20.07
N PRO A 331 6.81 3.47 21.34
CA PRO A 331 8.04 4.02 21.90
C PRO A 331 9.09 2.92 22.06
N ARG A 332 10.32 3.32 22.42
CA ARG A 332 11.38 2.35 22.71
C ARG A 332 10.93 1.31 23.72
N THR A 333 10.98 0.05 23.31
CA THR A 333 10.45 -1.07 24.09
C THR A 333 11.52 -2.13 24.33
N TYR A 334 11.64 -2.58 25.57
CA TYR A 334 12.53 -3.66 25.98
C TYR A 334 11.72 -4.89 26.33
N GLY A 335 12.22 -6.08 25.99
CA GLY A 335 11.49 -7.30 26.30
C GLY A 335 12.37 -8.53 26.39
N VAL A 336 11.77 -9.57 26.96
CA VAL A 336 12.31 -10.93 27.01
C VAL A 336 11.34 -11.81 26.23
N GLN A 337 11.87 -12.64 25.33
CA GLN A 337 11.08 -13.59 24.57
C GLN A 337 11.58 -15.00 24.84
N ILE A 338 10.64 -15.90 25.13
CA ILE A 338 10.89 -17.33 25.29
C ILE A 338 9.97 -18.08 24.33
N ARG A 339 10.54 -18.93 23.48
CA ARG A 339 9.81 -19.82 22.58
C ARG A 339 10.25 -21.24 22.83
N TRP A 340 9.28 -22.16 22.77
CA TRP A 340 9.52 -23.59 22.80
C TRP A 340 8.70 -24.27 21.70
N ASP A 341 9.39 -24.85 20.73
CA ASP A 341 8.79 -25.71 19.72
C ASP A 341 8.80 -27.16 20.24
N PHE A 342 7.62 -27.76 20.40
CA PHE A 342 7.42 -29.11 20.97
C PHE A 342 7.18 -30.18 19.91
#